data_AF-A0A0G0Q9D4-F1
#
_entry.id   AF-A0A0G0Q9D4-F1
#
_cell.length_a   1.000
_cell.length_b   1.000
_cell.length_c   1.000
_cell.angle_alpha   90.00
_cell.angle_beta   90.00
_cell.angle_gamma   90.00
#
_symmetry.space_group_name_H-M   'P 1'
#
loop_
_entity.id
_entity.type
_entity.pdbx_description
1 polymer ?
#
loop_
_entity_poly.entity_id
_entity_poly.type
_entity_poly.pdbx_seq_one_letter_code
_entity_poly.pdbx_strand_id
1 'polypeptide(L)'
;MANPVRNTVEINAETPKVGRISNGANYDLSILIPARNEMFLARTIEDILNNIEGNTEIIAVMDGYWTDPPIPQHERVTVIYNPESIGQRAATNQAAKLSKAKYLMKCDAHCAFDKGFDIKMMKEMHDDWTMAPLMKNLHAFDWICPDGHHRYQGPSGPCRDCGKETVRDILWQPKKSPNSVSYCFDSEPHFQYFGDWTKRPEGQGEITETMSLQGSCWMLTRNKYWELGVCDENFGSWGSQGIEVAVKTWLSGGSVMVNKKTWYAHMFRTQGGDFGFPYPISGRDQEKAKSYARNLFFNNNWPQQVRPLSWLVEKFWPVKGWTEEDLKKLKANTFRFSSKEIIINPAESEPNKNGPIEGIIYFAGDYAALPEAPEPVVSEVESDLPNKGMIYYSDCTLDEKIAKPVRDQLLKISQEKSVPIVSATLKKMDFGVKNIHFPSLKKGYPAMFKQIVAALEHSTADIIFFCEHDVLYHPTHFDFTPQDKNTFYYNQNVWFLRTTDGHALHYDVNQLSGLCGYREELLTHFRERYELIQKEGFSRKMGFEPMTHNRIKWKNVFKLGTWKSKYPNIDIRHTGNVTGQRWKKGEFRNQNLLKGWIESDSDIPGWPSLTWLGKDKRVN
;
A
#
# COMPACT_ATOMS: atom_id res chain seq x y z
N MET A 1 21.83 60.23 11.33
CA MET A 1 21.09 60.23 10.05
C MET A 1 20.32 58.93 9.94
N ALA A 2 19.11 58.99 9.38
CA ALA A 2 17.98 58.08 9.63
C ALA A 2 18.15 56.62 9.18
N ASN A 3 17.40 55.74 9.88
CA ASN A 3 17.12 54.33 9.52
C ASN A 3 16.49 54.18 8.13
N PRO A 4 16.80 53.11 7.37
CA PRO A 4 16.01 52.73 6.20
C PRO A 4 14.75 51.97 6.63
N VAL A 5 13.63 52.46 6.11
CA VAL A 5 12.26 52.01 6.33
C VAL A 5 12.06 50.58 5.79
N ARG A 6 11.50 49.70 6.62
CA ARG A 6 10.85 48.44 6.19
C ARG A 6 9.54 48.80 5.49
N ASN A 7 9.48 48.65 4.17
CA ASN A 7 8.21 48.56 3.46
C ASN A 7 7.77 47.09 3.44
N THR A 8 6.84 46.74 4.32
CA THR A 8 6.01 45.55 4.19
C THR A 8 5.01 45.80 3.07
N VAL A 9 5.17 45.11 1.94
CA VAL A 9 4.12 44.98 0.92
C VAL A 9 3.30 43.76 1.31
N GLU A 10 2.10 43.99 1.83
CA GLU A 10 1.05 42.97 1.90
C GLU A 10 0.73 42.54 0.47
N ILE A 11 1.06 41.29 0.16
CA ILE A 11 0.58 40.63 -1.05
C ILE A 11 -0.86 40.23 -0.74
N ASN A 12 -1.82 41.06 -1.16
CA ASN A 12 -3.22 40.66 -1.18
C ASN A 12 -3.34 39.44 -2.10
N ALA A 13 -3.51 38.27 -1.48
CA ALA A 13 -3.98 37.09 -2.16
C ALA A 13 -5.42 37.38 -2.64
N GLU A 14 -5.56 37.79 -3.90
CA GLU A 14 -6.85 37.71 -4.57
C GLU A 14 -7.29 36.26 -4.52
N THR A 15 -8.28 36.02 -3.66
CA THR A 15 -9.00 34.77 -3.52
C THR A 15 -9.55 34.41 -4.90
N PRO A 16 -9.33 33.19 -5.42
CA PRO A 16 -10.05 32.75 -6.61
C PRO A 16 -11.52 32.92 -6.31
N LYS A 17 -12.21 33.70 -7.15
CA LYS A 17 -13.65 33.95 -7.02
C LYS A 17 -14.34 32.60 -6.90
N VAL A 18 -14.95 32.37 -5.73
CA VAL A 18 -15.89 31.27 -5.48
C VAL A 18 -16.94 31.36 -6.57
N GLY A 19 -16.82 30.48 -7.57
CA GLY A 19 -17.86 30.28 -8.56
C GLY A 19 -19.16 29.99 -7.82
N ARG A 20 -20.21 30.77 -8.13
CA ARG A 20 -21.56 30.47 -7.66
C ARG A 20 -21.86 29.01 -7.99
N ILE A 21 -22.14 28.24 -6.95
CA ILE A 21 -22.70 26.88 -7.01
C ILE A 21 -23.86 26.92 -8.01
N SER A 22 -23.65 26.39 -9.21
CA SER A 22 -24.76 25.96 -10.04
C SER A 22 -25.44 24.82 -9.30
N ASN A 23 -26.76 24.91 -9.15
CA ASN A 23 -27.59 23.95 -8.42
C ASN A 23 -27.20 22.50 -8.79
N GLY A 24 -26.61 21.77 -7.84
CA GLY A 24 -26.15 20.41 -8.06
C GLY A 24 -27.27 19.54 -8.61
N ALA A 25 -27.05 18.95 -9.79
CA ALA A 25 -28.00 18.04 -10.40
C ALA A 25 -28.39 16.93 -9.41
N ASN A 26 -29.69 16.70 -9.25
CA ASN A 26 -30.21 15.67 -8.36
C ASN A 26 -30.17 14.33 -9.10
N TYR A 27 -29.08 13.58 -8.97
CA TYR A 27 -28.93 12.24 -9.58
C TYR A 27 -29.73 11.18 -8.81
N ASP A 28 -30.20 10.14 -9.51
CA ASP A 28 -30.90 9.01 -8.88
C ASP A 28 -29.92 7.97 -8.32
N LEU A 29 -28.81 7.74 -9.06
CA LEU A 29 -27.75 6.80 -8.74
C LEU A 29 -26.37 7.48 -8.81
N SER A 30 -25.52 7.23 -7.81
CA SER A 30 -24.08 7.53 -7.89
C SER A 30 -23.26 6.25 -7.91
N ILE A 31 -22.42 6.09 -8.93
CA ILE A 31 -21.46 4.99 -9.04
C ILE A 31 -20.14 5.41 -8.40
N LEU A 32 -19.70 4.67 -7.39
CA LEU A 32 -18.51 4.95 -6.59
C LEU A 32 -17.39 4.00 -7.03
N ILE A 33 -16.29 4.57 -7.54
CA ILE A 33 -15.17 3.78 -8.09
C ILE A 33 -13.89 4.09 -7.30
N PRO A 34 -13.62 3.38 -6.19
CA PRO A 34 -12.32 3.45 -5.54
C PRO A 34 -11.27 2.76 -6.42
N ALA A 35 -10.21 3.48 -6.76
CA ALA A 35 -9.15 2.97 -7.61
C ALA A 35 -7.78 3.29 -7.01
N ARG A 36 -6.82 2.40 -7.24
CA ARG A 36 -5.42 2.59 -6.84
C ARG A 36 -4.52 1.93 -7.88
N ASN A 37 -3.64 2.70 -8.50
CA ASN A 37 -2.73 2.24 -9.54
C ASN A 37 -3.44 1.44 -10.66
N GLU A 38 -4.68 1.82 -10.99
CA GLU A 38 -5.49 1.09 -11.96
C GLU A 38 -5.47 1.77 -13.31
N MET A 39 -4.84 1.11 -14.29
CA MET A 39 -4.75 1.60 -15.67
C MET A 39 -6.08 1.50 -16.43
N PHE A 40 -6.99 0.63 -15.99
CA PHE A 40 -8.29 0.43 -16.64
C PHE A 40 -9.40 1.33 -16.11
N LEU A 41 -9.11 2.29 -15.22
CA LEU A 41 -10.11 3.18 -14.63
C LEU A 41 -10.82 4.00 -15.70
N ALA A 42 -10.07 4.68 -16.58
CA ALA A 42 -10.63 5.49 -17.65
C ALA A 42 -11.53 4.65 -18.58
N ARG A 43 -11.11 3.42 -18.91
CA ARG A 43 -11.89 2.50 -19.73
C ARG A 43 -13.18 2.02 -19.05
N THR A 44 -13.12 1.78 -17.73
CA THR A 44 -14.31 1.43 -16.94
C THR A 44 -15.30 2.59 -16.90
N ILE A 45 -14.83 3.82 -16.74
CA ILE A 45 -15.67 5.03 -16.77
C ILE A 45 -16.31 5.21 -18.15
N GLU A 46 -15.54 5.08 -19.22
CA GLU A 46 -16.04 5.14 -20.60
C GLU A 46 -17.13 4.08 -20.85
N ASP A 47 -16.90 2.84 -20.43
CA ASP A 47 -17.87 1.76 -20.56
C ASP A 47 -19.17 2.07 -19.80
N ILE A 48 -19.08 2.58 -18.56
CA ILE A 48 -20.24 3.00 -17.79
C ILE A 48 -20.99 4.11 -18.54
N LEU A 49 -20.32 5.18 -18.96
CA LEU A 49 -20.93 6.31 -19.67
C LEU A 49 -21.67 5.88 -20.94
N ASN A 50 -21.08 4.94 -21.70
CA ASN A 50 -21.70 4.40 -22.91
C ASN A 50 -22.94 3.52 -22.62
N ASN A 51 -23.02 2.94 -21.42
CA ASN A 51 -24.04 1.97 -21.06
C ASN A 51 -25.12 2.49 -20.11
N ILE A 52 -24.93 3.60 -19.39
CA ILE A 52 -25.99 4.21 -18.58
C ILE A 52 -27.11 4.79 -19.46
N GLU A 53 -28.34 4.72 -18.95
CA GLU A 53 -29.52 5.34 -19.57
C GLU A 53 -30.32 6.19 -18.57
N GLY A 54 -30.05 6.04 -17.28
CA GLY A 54 -30.67 6.79 -16.21
C GLY A 54 -29.97 8.09 -15.88
N ASN A 55 -30.50 8.76 -14.85
CA ASN A 55 -29.91 9.95 -14.27
C ASN A 55 -28.81 9.56 -13.26
N THR A 56 -27.71 9.07 -13.80
CA THR A 56 -26.61 8.43 -13.06
C THR A 56 -25.35 9.27 -13.14
N GLU A 57 -24.69 9.49 -11.99
CA GLU A 57 -23.34 10.08 -11.91
C GLU A 57 -22.28 9.04 -11.57
N ILE A 58 -21.03 9.40 -11.81
CA ILE A 58 -19.83 8.62 -11.48
C ILE A 58 -18.94 9.49 -10.58
N ILE A 59 -18.54 8.93 -9.44
CA ILE A 59 -17.56 9.52 -8.54
C ILE A 59 -16.37 8.56 -8.46
N ALA A 60 -15.30 8.90 -9.17
CA ALA A 60 -14.08 8.13 -9.20
C ALA A 60 -13.09 8.66 -8.16
N VAL A 61 -12.51 7.78 -7.35
CA VAL A 61 -11.50 8.15 -6.35
C VAL A 61 -10.15 7.59 -6.79
N MET A 62 -9.23 8.49 -7.13
CA MET A 62 -7.85 8.20 -7.45
C MET A 62 -7.04 8.19 -6.15
N ASP A 63 -6.84 7.00 -5.58
CA ASP A 63 -6.30 6.82 -4.24
C ASP A 63 -4.78 6.60 -4.26
N GLY A 64 -4.00 7.68 -4.13
CA GLY A 64 -2.55 7.67 -4.11
C GLY A 64 -1.87 7.58 -5.48
N TYR A 65 -2.58 7.94 -6.56
CA TYR A 65 -2.05 7.89 -7.93
C TYR A 65 -2.79 8.83 -8.89
N TRP A 66 -2.19 9.10 -10.04
CA TRP A 66 -2.84 9.74 -11.18
C TRP A 66 -3.02 8.73 -12.31
N THR A 67 -4.12 8.81 -13.06
CA THR A 67 -4.42 7.83 -14.11
C THR A 67 -3.66 8.11 -15.40
N ASP A 68 -3.12 7.06 -16.00
CA ASP A 68 -2.71 7.02 -17.40
C ASP A 68 -3.36 5.77 -18.06
N PRO A 69 -4.24 5.94 -19.07
CA PRO A 69 -4.65 7.20 -19.71
C PRO A 69 -5.52 8.09 -18.79
N PRO A 70 -5.60 9.42 -19.08
CA PRO A 70 -6.43 10.34 -18.30
C PRO A 70 -7.91 9.99 -18.41
N ILE A 71 -8.67 10.29 -17.35
CA ILE A 71 -10.12 10.12 -17.33
C ILE A 71 -10.77 11.11 -18.32
N PRO A 72 -11.65 10.64 -19.22
CA PRO A 72 -12.38 11.53 -20.14
C PRO A 72 -13.21 12.57 -19.39
N GLN A 73 -13.17 13.82 -19.85
CA GLN A 73 -14.03 14.87 -19.32
C GLN A 73 -15.51 14.57 -19.63
N HIS A 74 -16.36 14.62 -18.60
CA HIS A 74 -17.79 14.38 -18.75
C HIS A 74 -18.58 15.11 -17.65
N GLU A 75 -19.76 15.64 -17.98
CA GLU A 75 -20.66 16.35 -17.05
C GLU A 75 -21.24 15.47 -15.93
N ARG A 76 -21.03 14.15 -16.04
CA ARG A 76 -21.48 13.13 -15.07
C ARG A 76 -20.34 12.48 -14.29
N VAL A 77 -19.10 12.94 -14.47
CA VAL A 77 -17.91 12.37 -13.84
C VAL A 77 -17.28 13.38 -12.90
N THR A 78 -17.30 13.05 -11.62
CA THR A 78 -16.57 13.76 -10.57
C THR A 78 -15.36 12.92 -10.15
N VAL A 79 -14.22 13.58 -9.97
CA VAL A 79 -12.99 12.90 -9.56
C VAL A 79 -12.54 13.42 -8.21
N ILE A 80 -12.18 12.51 -7.31
CA ILE A 80 -11.53 12.81 -6.04
C ILE A 80 -10.11 12.27 -6.12
N TYR A 81 -9.11 13.14 -5.92
CA TYR A 81 -7.71 12.75 -5.87
C TYR A 81 -7.19 12.79 -4.44
N ASN A 82 -6.66 11.66 -3.98
CA ASN A 82 -5.89 11.57 -2.75
C ASN A 82 -4.41 11.42 -3.11
N PRO A 83 -3.52 12.30 -2.62
CA PRO A 83 -2.08 12.16 -2.86
C PRO A 83 -1.49 10.94 -2.13
N GLU A 84 -2.08 10.53 -1.01
CA GLU A 84 -1.72 9.33 -0.27
C GLU A 84 -2.91 8.35 -0.25
N SER A 85 -2.63 7.05 -0.33
CA SER A 85 -3.69 6.04 -0.32
C SER A 85 -4.33 5.91 1.06
N ILE A 86 -5.65 6.09 1.13
CA ILE A 86 -6.47 5.87 2.33
C ILE A 86 -7.14 4.48 2.33
N GLY A 87 -7.06 3.74 1.22
CA GLY A 87 -7.57 2.39 1.09
C GLY A 87 -9.00 2.30 0.55
N GLN A 88 -9.38 1.12 0.04
CA GLN A 88 -10.59 0.94 -0.77
C GLN A 88 -11.87 1.37 -0.03
N ARG A 89 -11.97 1.05 1.27
CA ARG A 89 -13.15 1.36 2.08
C ARG A 89 -13.30 2.85 2.33
N ALA A 90 -12.24 3.48 2.82
CA ALA A 90 -12.21 4.92 3.08
C ALA A 90 -12.44 5.72 1.79
N ALA A 91 -11.83 5.31 0.68
CA ALA A 91 -12.08 5.91 -0.64
C ALA A 91 -13.55 5.74 -1.09
N THR A 92 -14.16 4.58 -0.87
CA THR A 92 -15.60 4.39 -1.14
C THR A 92 -16.45 5.31 -0.26
N ASN A 93 -16.14 5.40 1.04
CA ASN A 93 -16.84 6.26 2.00
C ASN A 93 -16.74 7.74 1.58
N GLN A 94 -15.56 8.18 1.12
CA GLN A 94 -15.30 9.53 0.63
C GLN A 94 -16.20 9.89 -0.56
N ALA A 95 -16.30 9.00 -1.56
CA ALA A 95 -17.21 9.18 -2.68
C ALA A 95 -18.69 9.18 -2.24
N ALA A 96 -19.07 8.29 -1.31
CA ALA A 96 -20.42 8.21 -0.76
C ALA A 96 -20.84 9.49 0.00
N LYS A 97 -19.90 10.16 0.68
CA LYS A 97 -20.15 11.45 1.38
C LYS A 97 -20.49 12.55 0.37
N LEU A 98 -19.79 12.57 -0.76
CA LEU A 98 -19.98 13.58 -1.80
C LEU A 98 -21.34 13.42 -2.51
N SER A 99 -21.76 12.17 -2.74
CA SER A 99 -23.03 11.86 -3.39
C SER A 99 -24.24 12.35 -2.60
N LYS A 100 -25.23 12.88 -3.34
CA LYS A 100 -26.58 13.19 -2.85
C LYS A 100 -27.67 12.26 -3.41
N ALA A 101 -27.30 11.29 -4.24
CA ALA A 101 -28.24 10.42 -4.92
C ALA A 101 -29.01 9.49 -3.97
N LYS A 102 -30.17 8.99 -4.41
CA LYS A 102 -30.96 8.02 -3.64
C LYS A 102 -30.23 6.68 -3.51
N TYR A 103 -29.60 6.22 -4.59
CA TYR A 103 -28.91 4.94 -4.66
C TYR A 103 -27.40 5.14 -4.76
N LEU A 104 -26.64 4.26 -4.12
CA LEU A 104 -25.20 4.17 -4.23
C LEU A 104 -24.83 2.80 -4.80
N MET A 105 -23.97 2.78 -5.81
CA MET A 105 -23.43 1.55 -6.38
C MET A 105 -21.91 1.60 -6.37
N LYS A 106 -21.26 0.68 -5.68
CA LYS A 106 -19.80 0.53 -5.74
C LYS A 106 -19.44 -0.40 -6.89
N CYS A 107 -18.40 -0.08 -7.66
CA CYS A 107 -17.74 -1.05 -8.54
C CYS A 107 -16.20 -0.94 -8.50
N ASP A 108 -15.50 -2.01 -8.89
CA ASP A 108 -14.05 -2.00 -9.11
C ASP A 108 -13.69 -1.25 -10.40
N ALA A 109 -12.46 -0.74 -10.48
CA ALA A 109 -11.96 0.10 -11.58
C ALA A 109 -11.53 -0.66 -12.86
N HIS A 110 -11.98 -1.91 -13.02
CA HIS A 110 -11.72 -2.76 -14.19
C HIS A 110 -12.95 -3.61 -14.53
N CYS A 111 -14.06 -2.91 -14.82
CA CYS A 111 -15.37 -3.51 -15.06
C CYS A 111 -16.00 -3.06 -16.39
N ALA A 112 -16.86 -3.90 -16.95
CA ALA A 112 -17.75 -3.57 -18.07
C ALA A 112 -19.21 -3.85 -17.70
N PHE A 113 -20.17 -3.20 -18.36
CA PHE A 113 -21.58 -3.22 -17.97
C PHE A 113 -22.52 -3.49 -19.14
N ASP A 114 -23.68 -4.07 -18.82
CA ASP A 114 -24.80 -4.20 -19.75
C ASP A 114 -25.39 -2.83 -20.12
N LYS A 115 -25.93 -2.70 -21.33
CA LYS A 115 -26.65 -1.49 -21.72
C LYS A 115 -27.89 -1.30 -20.83
N GLY A 116 -28.08 -0.10 -20.29
CA GLY A 116 -29.17 0.26 -19.37
C GLY A 116 -29.09 -0.45 -18.02
N PHE A 117 -27.90 -0.88 -17.57
CA PHE A 117 -27.78 -1.61 -16.29
C PHE A 117 -28.31 -0.81 -15.10
N ASP A 118 -28.09 0.50 -15.09
CA ASP A 118 -28.47 1.41 -14.01
C ASP A 118 -29.99 1.46 -13.83
N ILE A 119 -30.75 1.64 -14.91
CA ILE A 119 -32.22 1.63 -14.88
C ILE A 119 -32.76 0.25 -14.49
N LYS A 120 -32.15 -0.83 -14.99
CA LYS A 120 -32.53 -2.22 -14.67
C LYS A 120 -32.30 -2.54 -13.20
N MET A 121 -31.21 -2.03 -12.62
CA MET A 121 -30.91 -2.16 -11.21
C MET A 121 -31.86 -1.34 -10.35
N MET A 122 -32.07 -0.05 -10.67
CA MET A 122 -32.96 0.82 -9.88
C MET A 122 -34.42 0.35 -9.89
N LYS A 123 -34.90 -0.17 -11.02
CA LYS A 123 -36.27 -0.67 -11.17
C LYS A 123 -36.62 -1.81 -10.21
N GLU A 124 -35.66 -2.67 -9.89
CA GLU A 124 -35.87 -3.86 -9.05
C GLU A 124 -35.44 -3.61 -7.59
N MET A 125 -34.93 -2.42 -7.26
CA MET A 125 -34.36 -2.15 -5.94
C MET A 125 -35.46 -1.90 -4.89
N HIS A 126 -35.31 -2.53 -3.73
CA HIS A 126 -36.10 -2.25 -2.52
C HIS A 126 -35.21 -1.58 -1.47
N ASP A 127 -35.82 -0.77 -0.60
CA ASP A 127 -35.06 0.06 0.34
C ASP A 127 -34.28 -0.75 1.39
N ASP A 128 -34.68 -2.00 1.67
CA ASP A 128 -34.04 -2.94 2.57
C ASP A 128 -33.13 -3.96 1.85
N TRP A 129 -32.86 -3.76 0.56
CA TRP A 129 -32.02 -4.65 -0.22
C TRP A 129 -30.59 -4.12 -0.41
N THR A 130 -29.65 -5.05 -0.50
CA THR A 130 -28.40 -4.86 -1.25
C THR A 130 -28.45 -5.76 -2.47
N MET A 131 -28.18 -5.23 -3.65
CA MET A 131 -28.30 -5.96 -4.91
C MET A 131 -27.03 -5.85 -5.76
N ALA A 132 -26.62 -6.95 -6.39
CA ALA A 132 -25.58 -6.95 -7.42
C ALA A 132 -26.16 -7.36 -8.78
N PRO A 133 -25.59 -6.89 -9.91
CA PRO A 133 -25.89 -7.48 -11.21
C PRO A 133 -25.27 -8.89 -11.29
N LEU A 134 -25.74 -9.73 -12.21
CA LEU A 134 -25.06 -10.97 -12.58
C LEU A 134 -23.59 -10.66 -12.95
N MET A 135 -22.64 -11.40 -12.38
CA MET A 135 -21.23 -11.20 -12.66
C MET A 135 -20.74 -12.12 -13.78
N LYS A 136 -20.14 -11.52 -14.80
CA LYS A 136 -19.38 -12.18 -15.87
C LYS A 136 -17.88 -12.01 -15.64
N ASN A 137 -17.08 -12.83 -16.31
CA ASN A 137 -15.64 -12.57 -16.42
C ASN A 137 -15.37 -11.62 -17.58
N LEU A 138 -14.53 -10.62 -17.37
CA LEU A 138 -14.09 -9.68 -18.40
C LEU A 138 -12.80 -10.17 -19.07
N HIS A 139 -12.84 -10.26 -20.40
CA HIS A 139 -11.66 -10.36 -21.24
C HIS A 139 -11.24 -8.95 -21.65
N ALA A 140 -10.38 -8.33 -20.85
CA ALA A 140 -9.98 -6.95 -21.00
C ALA A 140 -9.03 -6.73 -22.18
N PHE A 141 -8.08 -7.64 -22.42
CA PHE A 141 -7.07 -7.48 -23.47
C PHE A 141 -6.46 -8.81 -23.92
N ASP A 142 -5.76 -8.76 -25.05
CA ASP A 142 -4.79 -9.76 -25.48
C ASP A 142 -3.37 -9.18 -25.54
N TRP A 143 -2.37 -10.04 -25.44
CA TRP A 143 -1.00 -9.75 -25.85
C TRP A 143 -0.85 -10.14 -27.32
N ILE A 144 -0.46 -9.20 -28.18
CA ILE A 144 -0.26 -9.42 -29.62
C ILE A 144 1.20 -9.18 -29.99
N CYS A 145 1.78 -10.06 -30.80
CA CYS A 145 3.12 -9.88 -31.37
C CYS A 145 3.08 -9.40 -32.84
N PRO A 146 4.21 -8.94 -33.41
CA PRO A 146 4.27 -8.49 -34.81
C PRO A 146 3.88 -9.55 -35.85
N ASP A 147 3.92 -10.84 -35.49
CA ASP A 147 3.56 -11.95 -36.38
C ASP A 147 2.07 -12.34 -36.26
N GLY A 148 1.29 -11.62 -35.46
CA GLY A 148 -0.16 -11.83 -35.32
C GLY A 148 -0.58 -12.94 -34.35
N HIS A 149 0.32 -13.44 -33.51
CA HIS A 149 -0.05 -14.39 -32.45
C HIS A 149 -0.69 -13.65 -31.26
N HIS A 150 -1.78 -14.21 -30.73
CA HIS A 150 -2.51 -13.69 -29.59
C HIS A 150 -2.30 -14.54 -28.35
N ARG A 151 -2.18 -13.89 -27.20
CA ARG A 151 -2.19 -14.54 -25.89
C ARG A 151 -3.17 -13.83 -24.97
N TYR A 152 -4.11 -14.59 -24.42
CA TYR A 152 -5.08 -14.13 -23.42
C TYR A 152 -4.43 -13.33 -22.29
N GLN A 153 -5.13 -12.32 -21.76
CA GLN A 153 -4.69 -11.51 -20.61
C GLN A 153 -4.00 -12.34 -19.52
N GLY A 154 -2.92 -11.79 -18.99
CA GLY A 154 -2.00 -12.47 -18.09
C GLY A 154 -0.74 -11.63 -17.90
N PRO A 155 0.28 -12.19 -17.23
CA PRO A 155 1.55 -11.52 -17.05
C PRO A 155 2.17 -11.07 -18.39
N SER A 156 2.90 -9.96 -18.37
CA SER A 156 3.67 -9.54 -19.53
C SER A 156 4.77 -10.55 -19.86
N GLY A 157 5.31 -10.41 -21.07
CA GLY A 157 6.40 -11.25 -21.56
C GLY A 157 6.25 -11.59 -23.04
N PRO A 158 7.32 -12.07 -23.67
CA PRO A 158 7.37 -12.28 -25.12
C PRO A 158 6.34 -13.31 -25.60
N CYS A 159 6.06 -13.26 -26.90
CA CYS A 159 5.23 -14.23 -27.60
C CYS A 159 5.77 -15.65 -27.38
N ARG A 160 4.89 -16.61 -27.07
CA ARG A 160 5.29 -18.00 -26.82
C ARG A 160 5.66 -18.76 -28.09
N ASP A 161 5.19 -18.28 -29.24
CA ASP A 161 5.37 -18.95 -30.53
C ASP A 161 6.58 -18.41 -31.30
N CYS A 162 6.74 -17.07 -31.36
CA CYS A 162 7.84 -16.45 -32.12
C CYS A 162 8.90 -15.75 -31.26
N GLY A 163 8.74 -15.67 -29.94
CA GLY A 163 9.72 -15.08 -29.02
C GLY A 163 9.85 -13.55 -29.07
N LYS A 164 9.09 -12.87 -29.94
CA LYS A 164 9.11 -11.40 -30.08
C LYS A 164 8.32 -10.72 -28.96
N GLU A 165 8.61 -9.45 -28.72
CA GLU A 165 7.85 -8.61 -27.79
C GLU A 165 6.37 -8.55 -28.16
N THR A 166 5.53 -8.45 -27.14
CA THR A 166 4.07 -8.33 -27.29
C THR A 166 3.60 -6.99 -26.78
N VAL A 167 2.65 -6.40 -27.49
CA VAL A 167 1.91 -5.22 -27.05
C VAL A 167 0.53 -5.62 -26.56
N ARG A 168 -0.07 -4.79 -25.71
CA ARG A 168 -1.41 -5.01 -25.18
C ARG A 168 -2.45 -4.48 -26.17
N ASP A 169 -3.36 -5.34 -26.62
CA ASP A 169 -4.52 -4.98 -27.43
C ASP A 169 -5.80 -5.03 -26.59
N ILE A 170 -6.44 -3.88 -26.40
CA ILE A 170 -7.60 -3.73 -25.52
C ILE A 170 -8.86 -4.26 -26.22
N LEU A 171 -9.42 -5.34 -25.70
CA LEU A 171 -10.63 -5.99 -26.23
C LEU A 171 -11.91 -5.58 -25.47
N TRP A 172 -11.83 -5.52 -24.14
CA TRP A 172 -12.94 -5.16 -23.25
C TRP A 172 -14.24 -5.96 -23.46
N GLN A 173 -14.13 -7.28 -23.56
CA GLN A 173 -15.24 -8.17 -23.93
C GLN A 173 -15.78 -8.96 -22.73
N PRO A 174 -17.10 -8.88 -22.42
CA PRO A 174 -17.72 -9.73 -21.42
C PRO A 174 -17.80 -11.18 -21.92
N LYS A 175 -17.23 -12.12 -21.15
CA LYS A 175 -17.31 -13.55 -21.50
C LYS A 175 -18.74 -14.06 -21.32
N LYS A 176 -19.18 -14.95 -22.22
CA LYS A 176 -20.50 -15.62 -22.13
C LYS A 176 -20.62 -16.53 -20.91
N SER A 177 -19.48 -17.01 -20.39
CA SER A 177 -19.38 -17.87 -19.22
C SER A 177 -18.02 -17.71 -18.53
N PRO A 178 -17.92 -17.95 -17.20
CA PRO A 178 -19.02 -18.28 -16.29
C PRO A 178 -19.93 -17.08 -15.99
N ASN A 179 -21.18 -17.38 -15.62
CA ASN A 179 -22.15 -16.41 -15.09
C ASN A 179 -22.37 -16.72 -13.61
N SER A 180 -21.88 -15.84 -12.73
CA SER A 180 -22.01 -16.02 -11.29
C SER A 180 -23.25 -15.29 -10.79
N VAL A 181 -24.18 -16.02 -10.17
CA VAL A 181 -25.46 -15.49 -9.69
C VAL A 181 -25.79 -15.84 -8.23
N SER A 182 -24.89 -16.55 -7.54
CA SER A 182 -25.02 -16.81 -6.12
C SER A 182 -23.66 -17.07 -5.48
N TYR A 183 -23.51 -16.62 -4.25
CA TYR A 183 -22.28 -16.65 -3.47
C TYR A 183 -22.58 -17.03 -2.02
N CYS A 184 -21.61 -17.63 -1.35
CA CYS A 184 -21.66 -17.94 0.08
C CYS A 184 -20.29 -17.71 0.72
N PHE A 185 -20.15 -18.09 1.98
CA PHE A 185 -18.87 -18.20 2.67
C PHE A 185 -18.88 -19.45 3.55
N ASP A 186 -17.71 -19.97 3.87
CA ASP A 186 -17.55 -21.13 4.75
C ASP A 186 -17.45 -20.73 6.24
N SER A 187 -17.20 -21.71 7.12
CA SER A 187 -17.08 -21.49 8.56
C SER A 187 -15.83 -20.68 8.98
N GLU A 188 -14.90 -20.40 8.06
CA GLU A 188 -13.69 -19.58 8.27
C GLU A 188 -13.75 -18.19 7.59
N PRO A 189 -14.92 -17.55 7.66
CA PRO A 189 -15.46 -16.61 6.66
C PRO A 189 -14.63 -16.42 5.38
N HIS A 190 -14.46 -17.48 4.60
CA HIS A 190 -13.84 -17.40 3.28
C HIS A 190 -14.92 -17.48 2.18
N PHE A 191 -14.86 -16.52 1.25
CA PHE A 191 -15.78 -16.38 0.14
C PHE A 191 -15.80 -17.62 -0.77
N GLN A 192 -16.97 -18.00 -1.24
CA GLN A 192 -17.20 -19.11 -2.15
C GLN A 192 -18.25 -18.73 -3.20
N TYR A 193 -18.05 -19.21 -4.44
CA TYR A 193 -19.14 -19.26 -5.42
C TYR A 193 -20.13 -20.37 -5.03
N PHE A 194 -21.42 -20.12 -5.22
CA PHE A 194 -22.48 -21.02 -4.73
C PHE A 194 -23.37 -21.56 -5.86
N GLY A 195 -22.75 -22.22 -6.84
CA GLY A 195 -23.44 -22.81 -8.00
C GLY A 195 -24.47 -23.90 -7.66
N ASP A 196 -24.45 -24.48 -6.46
CA ASP A 196 -25.49 -25.43 -6.04
C ASP A 196 -26.78 -24.74 -5.63
N TRP A 197 -26.72 -23.51 -5.12
CA TRP A 197 -27.92 -22.70 -4.85
C TRP A 197 -28.68 -22.42 -6.14
N THR A 198 -27.96 -22.14 -7.22
CA THR A 198 -28.52 -21.82 -8.54
C THR A 198 -29.18 -23.00 -9.24
N LYS A 199 -29.16 -24.20 -8.64
CA LYS A 199 -29.87 -25.39 -9.12
C LYS A 199 -31.17 -25.64 -8.34
N ARG A 200 -31.38 -24.94 -7.21
CA ARG A 200 -32.57 -25.06 -6.37
C ARG A 200 -33.70 -24.19 -6.92
N PRO A 201 -34.99 -24.52 -6.67
CA PRO A 201 -36.13 -23.69 -7.08
C PRO A 201 -35.99 -22.21 -6.67
N GLU A 202 -35.51 -21.96 -5.45
CA GLU A 202 -35.29 -20.63 -4.87
C GLU A 202 -34.20 -19.83 -5.62
N GLY A 203 -33.24 -20.53 -6.23
CA GLY A 203 -32.15 -19.93 -6.99
C GLY A 203 -32.43 -19.71 -8.47
N GLN A 204 -33.61 -20.12 -8.98
CA GLN A 204 -33.95 -20.01 -10.41
C GLN A 204 -34.50 -18.65 -10.82
N GLY A 205 -35.01 -17.83 -9.90
CA GLY A 205 -35.67 -16.56 -10.24
C GLY A 205 -34.78 -15.54 -10.95
N GLU A 206 -35.37 -14.63 -11.74
CA GLU A 206 -34.63 -13.55 -12.42
C GLU A 206 -33.97 -12.58 -11.43
N ILE A 207 -34.56 -12.44 -10.24
CA ILE A 207 -33.93 -11.84 -9.06
C ILE A 207 -33.73 -12.97 -8.06
N THR A 208 -32.49 -13.25 -7.69
CA THR A 208 -32.14 -14.43 -6.87
C THR A 208 -31.48 -13.99 -5.57
N GLU A 209 -31.94 -14.55 -4.45
CA GLU A 209 -31.27 -14.37 -3.17
C GLU A 209 -29.85 -14.98 -3.20
N THR A 210 -28.91 -14.32 -2.54
CA THR A 210 -27.54 -14.80 -2.36
C THR A 210 -27.10 -14.63 -0.91
N MET A 211 -26.36 -15.60 -0.36
CA MET A 211 -25.90 -15.55 1.03
C MET A 211 -24.81 -14.50 1.21
N SER A 212 -23.97 -14.32 0.20
CA SER A 212 -22.82 -13.41 0.19
C SER A 212 -22.74 -12.61 -1.11
N LEU A 213 -21.70 -11.80 -1.24
CA LEU A 213 -21.30 -11.10 -2.47
C LEU A 213 -19.80 -11.30 -2.70
N GLN A 214 -19.33 -11.07 -3.92
CA GLN A 214 -17.88 -11.06 -4.21
C GLN A 214 -17.22 -9.79 -3.63
N GLY A 215 -17.87 -8.62 -3.77
CA GLY A 215 -17.40 -7.33 -3.25
C GLY A 215 -17.00 -6.32 -4.32
N SER A 216 -16.78 -6.75 -5.57
CA SER A 216 -16.37 -5.91 -6.70
C SER A 216 -17.50 -5.07 -7.29
N CYS A 217 -18.77 -5.42 -7.04
CA CYS A 217 -19.91 -4.64 -7.49
C CYS A 217 -21.15 -4.90 -6.62
N TRP A 218 -21.81 -3.84 -6.15
CA TRP A 218 -23.08 -3.90 -5.39
C TRP A 218 -23.74 -2.54 -5.30
N MET A 219 -25.06 -2.53 -5.13
CA MET A 219 -25.91 -1.34 -5.02
C MET A 219 -26.83 -1.45 -3.80
N LEU A 220 -27.07 -0.35 -3.12
CA LEU A 220 -28.10 -0.21 -2.08
C LEU A 220 -28.57 1.25 -1.99
N THR A 221 -29.57 1.52 -1.16
CA THR A 221 -29.95 2.92 -0.89
C THR A 221 -28.85 3.64 -0.13
N ARG A 222 -28.68 4.93 -0.39
CA ARG A 222 -27.77 5.79 0.36
C ARG A 222 -28.10 5.77 1.85
N ASN A 223 -29.38 5.71 2.22
CA ASN A 223 -29.78 5.59 3.62
C ASN A 223 -29.27 4.29 4.25
N LYS A 224 -29.47 3.14 3.60
CA LYS A 224 -28.93 1.86 4.11
C LYS A 224 -27.41 1.82 4.14
N TYR A 225 -26.71 2.48 3.23
CA TYR A 225 -25.25 2.57 3.27
C TYR A 225 -24.75 3.10 4.63
N TRP A 226 -25.31 4.23 5.06
CA TRP A 226 -24.95 4.85 6.33
C TRP A 226 -25.57 4.16 7.53
N GLU A 227 -26.82 3.69 7.42
CA GLU A 227 -27.48 2.94 8.50
C GLU A 227 -26.68 1.69 8.86
N LEU A 228 -26.35 0.86 7.88
CA LEU A 228 -25.61 -0.39 8.10
C LEU A 228 -24.13 -0.16 8.38
N GLY A 229 -23.60 1.03 8.09
CA GLY A 229 -22.16 1.32 8.17
C GLY A 229 -21.35 0.36 7.30
N VAL A 230 -21.79 0.11 6.07
CA VAL A 230 -21.01 -0.70 5.11
C VAL A 230 -19.73 0.05 4.72
N CYS A 231 -18.72 -0.68 4.23
CA CYS A 231 -17.38 -0.13 4.05
C CYS A 231 -16.73 0.33 5.36
N ASP A 232 -16.92 -0.46 6.43
CA ASP A 232 -16.31 -0.23 7.73
C ASP A 232 -14.77 -0.35 7.67
N GLU A 233 -14.10 0.74 7.98
CA GLU A 233 -12.64 0.89 7.85
C GLU A 233 -11.88 0.02 8.87
N ASN A 234 -12.54 -0.48 9.93
CA ASN A 234 -11.94 -1.42 10.89
C ASN A 234 -11.59 -2.78 10.26
N PHE A 235 -12.26 -3.16 9.16
CA PHE A 235 -11.86 -4.31 8.35
C PHE A 235 -10.48 -4.13 7.68
N GLY A 236 -9.98 -2.89 7.60
CA GLY A 236 -8.81 -2.53 6.79
C GLY A 236 -9.17 -2.31 5.32
N SER A 237 -8.15 -2.01 4.49
CA SER A 237 -8.35 -1.65 3.08
C SER A 237 -8.91 -2.81 2.23
N TRP A 238 -8.40 -4.04 2.39
CA TRP A 238 -8.73 -5.17 1.53
C TRP A 238 -9.12 -6.41 2.33
N GLY A 239 -10.10 -7.17 1.82
CA GLY A 239 -10.58 -8.42 2.42
C GLY A 239 -12.01 -8.33 2.97
N SER A 240 -12.77 -9.42 2.83
CA SER A 240 -14.12 -9.61 3.38
C SER A 240 -15.18 -8.57 3.02
N GLN A 241 -14.98 -7.70 2.02
CA GLN A 241 -15.95 -6.65 1.66
C GLN A 241 -17.31 -7.22 1.24
N GLY A 242 -17.32 -8.22 0.36
CA GLY A 242 -18.57 -8.85 -0.04
C GLY A 242 -19.31 -9.55 1.12
N ILE A 243 -18.56 -10.18 2.03
CA ILE A 243 -19.11 -10.83 3.22
C ILE A 243 -19.69 -9.79 4.18
N GLU A 244 -18.93 -8.74 4.51
CA GLU A 244 -19.37 -7.67 5.40
C GLU A 244 -20.68 -7.05 4.91
N VAL A 245 -20.72 -6.59 3.65
CA VAL A 245 -21.89 -5.93 3.07
C VAL A 245 -23.10 -6.85 3.11
N ALA A 246 -22.93 -8.11 2.67
CA ALA A 246 -24.03 -9.06 2.61
C ALA A 246 -24.54 -9.44 4.01
N VAL A 247 -23.64 -9.73 4.94
CA VAL A 247 -23.99 -10.16 6.29
C VAL A 247 -24.61 -9.00 7.08
N LYS A 248 -24.09 -7.78 6.98
CA LYS A 248 -24.75 -6.60 7.59
C LYS A 248 -26.18 -6.42 7.06
N THR A 249 -26.39 -6.59 5.76
CA THR A 249 -27.73 -6.50 5.17
C THR A 249 -28.67 -7.61 5.69
N TRP A 250 -28.25 -8.88 5.65
CA TRP A 250 -29.08 -10.00 6.09
C TRP A 250 -29.40 -9.96 7.59
N LEU A 251 -28.39 -9.68 8.41
CA LEU A 251 -28.49 -9.76 9.86
C LEU A 251 -29.23 -8.57 10.47
N SER A 252 -29.37 -7.45 9.75
CA SER A 252 -30.23 -6.31 10.13
C SER A 252 -31.68 -6.45 9.65
N GLY A 253 -32.02 -7.56 8.99
CA GLY A 253 -33.39 -7.88 8.57
C GLY A 253 -33.66 -7.71 7.08
N GLY A 254 -32.73 -7.09 6.34
CA GLY A 254 -32.81 -6.91 4.89
C GLY A 254 -32.54 -8.17 4.08
N SER A 255 -32.37 -8.00 2.77
CA SER A 255 -32.11 -9.09 1.82
C SER A 255 -30.98 -8.77 0.84
N VAL A 256 -30.26 -9.80 0.41
CA VAL A 256 -29.17 -9.66 -0.58
C VAL A 256 -29.54 -10.40 -1.85
N MET A 257 -29.56 -9.66 -2.96
CA MET A 257 -30.10 -10.13 -4.23
C MET A 257 -29.08 -10.05 -5.36
N VAL A 258 -29.22 -10.92 -6.35
CA VAL A 258 -28.58 -10.80 -7.66
C VAL A 258 -29.64 -10.59 -8.72
N ASN A 259 -29.50 -9.51 -9.50
CA ASN A 259 -30.36 -9.22 -10.64
C ASN A 259 -29.78 -9.85 -11.92
N LYS A 260 -30.46 -10.86 -12.46
CA LYS A 260 -30.06 -11.57 -13.70
C LYS A 260 -30.52 -10.87 -14.97
N LYS A 261 -31.41 -9.86 -14.87
CA LYS A 261 -31.91 -9.05 -15.99
C LYS A 261 -30.84 -8.08 -16.54
N THR A 262 -29.72 -7.94 -15.84
CA THR A 262 -28.56 -7.13 -16.21
C THR A 262 -27.27 -7.82 -15.77
N TRP A 263 -26.12 -7.34 -16.22
CA TRP A 263 -24.82 -7.89 -15.85
C TRP A 263 -23.75 -6.81 -15.72
N TYR A 264 -22.70 -7.15 -14.97
CA TYR A 264 -21.39 -6.51 -15.05
C TYR A 264 -20.33 -7.59 -15.28
N ALA A 265 -19.22 -7.24 -15.92
CA ALA A 265 -18.09 -8.13 -16.13
C ALA A 265 -16.88 -7.60 -15.37
N HIS A 266 -16.16 -8.48 -14.68
CA HIS A 266 -15.00 -8.13 -13.85
C HIS A 266 -13.72 -8.80 -14.36
N MET A 267 -12.61 -8.05 -14.41
CA MET A 267 -11.32 -8.59 -14.82
C MET A 267 -10.61 -9.29 -13.66
N PHE A 268 -10.54 -10.62 -13.71
CA PHE A 268 -9.85 -11.42 -12.70
C PHE A 268 -8.33 -11.45 -12.91
N ARG A 269 -7.59 -11.17 -11.83
CA ARG A 269 -6.12 -11.15 -11.76
C ARG A 269 -5.59 -12.39 -11.03
N THR A 270 -5.60 -13.55 -11.68
CA THR A 270 -5.30 -14.86 -11.02
C THR A 270 -3.93 -15.45 -11.34
N GLN A 271 -3.10 -14.77 -12.13
CA GLN A 271 -1.86 -15.35 -12.66
C GLN A 271 -0.57 -14.81 -12.01
N GLY A 272 -0.66 -13.85 -11.09
CA GLY A 272 0.50 -13.26 -10.42
C GLY A 272 1.35 -12.38 -11.36
N GLY A 273 2.61 -12.13 -10.98
CA GLY A 273 3.49 -11.23 -11.70
C GLY A 273 2.98 -9.79 -11.73
N ASP A 274 3.23 -9.10 -12.83
CA ASP A 274 2.72 -7.75 -13.13
C ASP A 274 1.20 -7.72 -13.44
N PHE A 275 0.58 -8.90 -13.59
CA PHE A 275 -0.87 -9.06 -13.73
C PHE A 275 -1.57 -9.36 -12.39
N GLY A 276 -0.87 -9.19 -11.26
CA GLY A 276 -1.41 -9.28 -9.89
C GLY A 276 -2.06 -7.97 -9.42
N PHE A 277 -2.27 -7.82 -8.10
CA PHE A 277 -2.76 -6.56 -7.54
C PHE A 277 -1.79 -5.40 -7.87
N PRO A 278 -2.29 -4.23 -8.26
CA PRO A 278 -1.44 -3.10 -8.65
C PRO A 278 -0.84 -2.33 -7.45
N TYR A 279 -0.96 -2.92 -6.25
CA TYR A 279 -0.42 -2.41 -5.00
C TYR A 279 -0.13 -3.59 -4.06
N PRO A 280 0.79 -3.45 -3.09
CA PRO A 280 1.11 -4.51 -2.15
C PRO A 280 -0.10 -4.91 -1.32
N ILE A 281 -0.38 -6.22 -1.23
CA ILE A 281 -1.37 -6.81 -0.33
C ILE A 281 -0.69 -7.95 0.44
N SER A 282 -0.89 -8.01 1.75
CA SER A 282 -0.37 -9.09 2.58
C SER A 282 -1.47 -10.07 3.01
N GLY A 283 -1.10 -11.33 3.24
CA GLY A 283 -2.02 -12.29 3.86
C GLY A 283 -2.51 -11.87 5.26
N ARG A 284 -1.75 -11.00 5.95
CA ARG A 284 -2.15 -10.45 7.25
C ARG A 284 -3.34 -9.50 7.15
N ASP A 285 -3.45 -8.75 6.06
CA ASP A 285 -4.59 -7.84 5.83
C ASP A 285 -5.88 -8.66 5.67
N GLN A 286 -5.80 -9.76 4.91
CA GLN A 286 -6.92 -10.69 4.76
C GLN A 286 -7.31 -11.34 6.08
N GLU A 287 -6.33 -11.77 6.88
CA GLU A 287 -6.59 -12.39 8.18
C GLU A 287 -7.13 -11.39 9.21
N LYS A 288 -6.70 -10.12 9.16
CA LYS A 288 -7.31 -9.04 9.97
C LYS A 288 -8.79 -8.89 9.63
N ALA A 289 -9.12 -8.79 8.34
CA ALA A 289 -10.50 -8.66 7.88
C ALA A 289 -11.37 -9.88 8.26
N LYS A 290 -10.84 -11.10 8.11
CA LYS A 290 -11.52 -12.34 8.56
C LYS A 290 -11.71 -12.36 10.07
N SER A 291 -10.67 -12.04 10.83
CA SER A 291 -10.71 -11.99 12.30
C SER A 291 -11.75 -10.99 12.81
N TYR A 292 -11.85 -9.83 12.16
CA TYR A 292 -12.87 -8.84 12.47
C TYR A 292 -14.28 -9.31 12.09
N ALA A 293 -14.47 -9.94 10.91
CA ALA A 293 -15.75 -10.59 10.55
C ALA A 293 -16.20 -11.63 11.58
N ARG A 294 -15.27 -12.47 12.05
CA ARG A 294 -15.52 -13.49 13.09
C ARG A 294 -15.97 -12.83 14.39
N ASN A 295 -15.24 -11.82 14.85
CA ASN A 295 -15.61 -11.10 16.06
C ASN A 295 -17.00 -10.47 15.93
N LEU A 296 -17.27 -9.81 14.81
CA LEU A 296 -18.47 -9.02 14.63
C LEU A 296 -19.72 -9.90 14.47
N PHE A 297 -19.68 -10.89 13.58
CA PHE A 297 -20.87 -11.65 13.17
C PHE A 297 -21.00 -13.02 13.84
N PHE A 298 -19.89 -13.74 14.04
CA PHE A 298 -19.94 -15.10 14.61
C PHE A 298 -20.15 -15.08 16.12
N ASN A 299 -19.72 -14.00 16.79
CA ASN A 299 -19.94 -13.80 18.23
C ASN A 299 -21.15 -12.91 18.53
N ASN A 300 -21.95 -12.54 17.52
CA ASN A 300 -23.11 -11.64 17.65
C ASN A 300 -22.78 -10.28 18.33
N ASN A 301 -21.61 -9.71 18.01
CA ASN A 301 -21.16 -8.44 18.59
C ASN A 301 -21.64 -7.21 17.82
N TRP A 302 -22.26 -7.38 16.64
CA TRP A 302 -22.72 -6.25 15.85
C TRP A 302 -24.03 -5.67 16.42
N PRO A 303 -24.08 -4.38 16.83
CA PRO A 303 -25.25 -3.84 17.54
C PRO A 303 -26.56 -3.85 16.75
N GLN A 304 -26.50 -3.78 15.43
CA GLN A 304 -27.69 -3.75 14.55
C GLN A 304 -28.17 -5.16 14.16
N GLN A 305 -27.58 -6.20 14.74
CA GLN A 305 -27.92 -7.57 14.44
C GLN A 305 -29.26 -7.97 15.07
N VAL A 306 -30.30 -8.09 14.24
CA VAL A 306 -31.65 -8.56 14.62
C VAL A 306 -31.88 -10.04 14.32
N ARG A 307 -31.01 -10.67 13.49
CA ARG A 307 -31.00 -12.12 13.22
C ARG A 307 -29.64 -12.71 13.61
N PRO A 308 -29.58 -13.90 14.23
CA PRO A 308 -28.29 -14.57 14.49
C PRO A 308 -27.68 -15.08 13.18
N LEU A 309 -26.35 -15.25 13.14
CA LEU A 309 -25.67 -15.82 11.97
C LEU A 309 -26.17 -17.24 11.63
N SER A 310 -26.58 -18.03 12.64
CA SER A 310 -27.19 -19.35 12.43
C SER A 310 -28.41 -19.28 11.51
N TRP A 311 -29.27 -18.27 11.66
CA TRP A 311 -30.44 -18.10 10.81
C TRP A 311 -30.05 -17.94 9.33
N LEU A 312 -29.00 -17.16 9.05
CA LEU A 312 -28.53 -16.95 7.69
C LEU A 312 -27.99 -18.26 7.09
N VAL A 313 -27.20 -19.01 7.86
CA VAL A 313 -26.68 -20.32 7.42
C VAL A 313 -27.82 -21.31 7.17
N GLU A 314 -28.85 -21.33 8.01
CA GLU A 314 -30.04 -22.18 7.83
C GLU A 314 -30.84 -21.83 6.59
N LYS A 315 -31.06 -20.54 6.33
CA LYS A 315 -31.80 -20.07 5.16
C LYS A 315 -31.22 -20.60 3.85
N PHE A 316 -29.90 -20.74 3.78
CA PHE A 316 -29.20 -21.21 2.59
C PHE A 316 -28.75 -22.68 2.66
N TRP A 317 -29.11 -23.39 3.74
CA TRP A 317 -28.64 -24.75 4.00
C TRP A 317 -29.04 -25.75 2.90
N PRO A 318 -28.19 -26.70 2.51
CA PRO A 318 -26.78 -26.86 2.90
C PRO A 318 -25.87 -25.82 2.24
N VAL A 319 -24.85 -25.33 2.96
CA VAL A 319 -23.89 -24.34 2.46
C VAL A 319 -22.51 -24.96 2.32
N LYS A 320 -21.84 -24.72 1.18
CA LYS A 320 -20.48 -25.22 0.94
C LYS A 320 -19.51 -24.74 2.04
N GLY A 321 -18.78 -25.68 2.63
CA GLY A 321 -17.80 -25.38 3.69
C GLY A 321 -18.39 -25.29 5.11
N TRP A 322 -19.67 -25.64 5.29
CA TRP A 322 -20.30 -25.77 6.60
C TRP A 322 -20.65 -27.23 6.89
N THR A 323 -20.50 -27.64 8.16
CA THR A 323 -20.95 -28.95 8.65
C THR A 323 -22.17 -28.83 9.57
N GLU A 324 -22.92 -29.92 9.73
CA GLU A 324 -23.99 -30.04 10.73
C GLU A 324 -23.52 -29.62 12.14
N GLU A 325 -22.28 -29.96 12.48
CA GLU A 325 -21.66 -29.62 13.76
C GLU A 325 -21.40 -28.11 13.88
N ASP A 326 -20.93 -27.47 12.80
CA ASP A 326 -20.75 -26.00 12.77
C ASP A 326 -22.09 -25.27 12.96
N LEU A 327 -23.15 -25.75 12.31
CA LEU A 327 -24.48 -25.18 12.45
C LEU A 327 -25.02 -25.35 13.88
N LYS A 328 -24.81 -26.52 14.51
CA LYS A 328 -25.16 -26.75 15.93
C LYS A 328 -24.40 -25.79 16.84
N LYS A 329 -23.09 -25.61 16.62
CA LYS A 329 -22.27 -24.66 17.39
C LYS A 329 -22.72 -23.21 17.22
N LEU A 330 -23.09 -22.79 16.01
CA LEU A 330 -23.65 -21.45 15.78
C LEU A 330 -24.96 -21.26 16.54
N LYS A 331 -25.90 -22.21 16.45
CA LYS A 331 -27.18 -22.16 17.16
C LYS A 331 -27.02 -22.09 18.67
N ALA A 332 -26.02 -22.81 19.21
CA ALA A 332 -25.71 -22.82 20.63
C ALA A 332 -24.83 -21.63 21.08
N ASN A 333 -24.40 -20.75 20.15
CA ASN A 333 -23.43 -19.69 20.40
C ASN A 333 -22.10 -20.19 21.03
N THR A 334 -21.70 -21.43 20.70
CA THR A 334 -20.47 -22.08 21.16
C THR A 334 -19.40 -22.17 20.08
N PHE A 335 -19.65 -21.57 18.91
CA PHE A 335 -18.65 -21.45 17.85
C PHE A 335 -17.46 -20.62 18.36
N ARG A 336 -16.23 -21.17 18.28
CA ARG A 336 -15.01 -20.52 18.75
C ARG A 336 -13.92 -20.64 17.70
N PHE A 337 -13.22 -19.55 17.49
CA PHE A 337 -11.99 -19.51 16.70
C PHE A 337 -10.79 -19.53 17.64
N SER A 338 -9.65 -20.06 17.20
CA SER A 338 -8.38 -19.97 17.91
C SER A 338 -7.82 -18.54 17.84
N SER A 339 -8.46 -17.56 18.48
CA SER A 339 -7.98 -16.18 18.44
C SER A 339 -6.96 -15.90 19.53
N LYS A 340 -5.77 -15.40 19.14
CA LYS A 340 -5.04 -14.43 19.98
C LYS A 340 -5.93 -13.20 20.12
N GLU A 341 -6.07 -12.67 21.33
CA GLU A 341 -6.93 -11.52 21.63
C GLU A 341 -6.68 -10.36 20.65
N ILE A 342 -7.74 -9.88 20.02
CA ILE A 342 -7.73 -8.67 19.21
C ILE A 342 -8.00 -7.52 20.18
N ILE A 343 -7.00 -6.66 20.40
CA ILE A 343 -7.23 -5.38 21.07
C ILE A 343 -8.02 -4.52 20.10
N ILE A 344 -9.33 -4.43 20.31
CA ILE A 344 -10.19 -3.46 19.63
C ILE A 344 -9.93 -2.12 20.33
N ASN A 345 -9.20 -1.21 19.68
CA ASN A 345 -9.16 0.17 20.15
C ASN A 345 -10.55 0.78 19.97
N PRO A 346 -11.15 1.39 21.01
CA PRO A 346 -12.46 2.01 20.88
C PRO A 346 -12.36 3.21 19.93
N ALA A 347 -13.12 3.15 18.83
CA ALA A 347 -13.32 4.20 17.83
C ALA A 347 -12.10 4.56 16.95
N GLU A 348 -11.86 3.75 15.92
CA GLU A 348 -11.51 4.28 14.59
C GLU A 348 -12.79 4.24 13.74
N SER A 349 -13.11 5.39 13.16
CA SER A 349 -14.47 5.91 12.97
C SER A 349 -15.43 5.02 12.19
N GLU A 350 -16.67 4.87 12.69
CA GLU A 350 -17.82 4.61 11.81
C GLU A 350 -17.82 5.65 10.69
N PRO A 351 -18.15 5.28 9.45
CA PRO A 351 -18.12 6.21 8.33
C PRO A 351 -19.10 7.35 8.62
N ASN A 352 -18.56 8.52 8.99
CA ASN A 352 -19.36 9.69 9.38
C ASN A 352 -19.86 10.41 8.14
N LYS A 353 -21.18 10.36 7.91
CA LYS A 353 -21.89 11.05 6.82
C LYS A 353 -21.57 12.55 6.71
N ASN A 354 -21.22 13.22 7.82
CA ASN A 354 -21.04 14.67 7.91
C ASN A 354 -19.57 15.09 8.13
N GLY A 355 -18.60 14.17 8.04
CA GLY A 355 -17.19 14.52 8.15
C GLY A 355 -16.69 15.30 6.93
N PRO A 356 -15.62 16.12 7.06
CA PRO A 356 -15.00 16.78 5.91
C PRO A 356 -14.54 15.74 4.88
N ILE A 357 -14.67 16.08 3.60
CA ILE A 357 -14.08 15.31 2.51
C ILE A 357 -12.65 15.85 2.35
N GLU A 358 -11.66 15.05 2.73
CA GLU A 358 -10.25 15.33 2.46
C GLU A 358 -9.95 15.01 0.98
N GLY A 359 -8.82 15.46 0.43
CA GLY A 359 -8.49 15.25 -1.00
C GLY A 359 -8.92 16.40 -1.94
N ILE A 360 -8.39 16.38 -3.17
CA ILE A 360 -8.66 17.41 -4.18
C ILE A 360 -9.85 16.94 -5.03
N ILE A 361 -10.93 17.72 -5.04
CA ILE A 361 -12.18 17.39 -5.74
C ILE A 361 -12.24 18.17 -7.05
N TYR A 362 -12.50 17.44 -8.13
CA TYR A 362 -12.73 17.98 -9.46
C TYR A 362 -14.18 17.69 -9.86
N PHE A 363 -15.01 18.74 -9.87
CA PHE A 363 -16.44 18.62 -10.13
C PHE A 363 -16.75 18.42 -11.61
N ALA A 364 -17.85 17.74 -11.86
CA ALA A 364 -18.32 17.49 -13.22
C ALA A 364 -18.67 18.80 -13.95
N GLY A 365 -18.16 18.96 -15.17
CA GLY A 365 -18.40 20.14 -16.01
C GLY A 365 -17.50 21.37 -15.77
N ASP A 366 -16.80 21.45 -14.63
CA ASP A 366 -15.95 22.61 -14.26
C ASP A 366 -14.46 22.38 -14.64
N TYR A 367 -14.18 22.25 -15.93
CA TYR A 367 -12.84 21.90 -16.43
C TYR A 367 -12.19 22.95 -17.35
N ALA A 368 -12.21 24.21 -16.94
CA ALA A 368 -11.23 25.20 -17.40
C ALA A 368 -9.90 25.15 -16.60
N ALA A 369 -9.78 24.24 -15.62
CA ALA A 369 -8.68 24.20 -14.65
C ALA A 369 -8.29 22.79 -14.17
N LEU A 370 -8.43 21.76 -15.00
CA LEU A 370 -7.50 20.63 -14.82
C LEU A 370 -6.14 21.16 -15.27
N PRO A 371 -5.09 21.10 -14.44
CA PRO A 371 -3.75 21.27 -15.00
C PRO A 371 -3.64 20.28 -16.16
N GLU A 372 -3.13 20.73 -17.32
CA GLU A 372 -2.50 19.78 -18.24
C GLU A 372 -1.65 18.86 -17.36
N ALA A 373 -1.74 17.53 -17.59
CA ALA A 373 -0.86 16.58 -16.93
C ALA A 373 0.51 17.24 -16.88
N PRO A 374 1.04 17.55 -15.67
CA PRO A 374 2.13 18.49 -15.54
C PRO A 374 3.15 18.17 -16.60
N GLU A 375 3.51 19.16 -17.44
CA GLU A 375 4.50 18.96 -18.51
C GLU A 375 5.59 18.07 -17.95
N PRO A 376 5.99 17.00 -18.67
CA PRO A 376 6.83 15.97 -18.10
C PRO A 376 8.06 16.67 -17.55
N VAL A 377 8.10 16.84 -16.22
CA VAL A 377 9.36 16.81 -15.52
C VAL A 377 9.86 15.47 -15.93
N VAL A 378 10.86 15.46 -16.81
CA VAL A 378 11.41 14.27 -17.45
C VAL A 378 11.67 13.25 -16.34
N SER A 379 10.67 12.44 -16.04
CA SER A 379 10.78 11.25 -15.25
C SER A 379 11.20 10.26 -16.30
N GLU A 380 12.51 10.25 -16.51
CA GLU A 380 13.19 9.24 -17.30
C GLU A 380 12.48 7.91 -17.07
N VAL A 381 11.89 7.38 -18.14
CA VAL A 381 11.54 5.98 -18.36
C VAL A 381 11.45 5.21 -17.05
N GLU A 382 10.26 5.09 -16.44
CA GLU A 382 10.07 4.15 -15.33
C GLU A 382 10.33 2.75 -15.89
N SER A 383 11.59 2.37 -15.75
CA SER A 383 12.12 1.07 -15.99
C SER A 383 11.36 0.08 -15.11
N ASP A 384 11.19 -1.16 -15.59
CA ASP A 384 10.87 -2.35 -14.77
C ASP A 384 11.86 -2.58 -13.59
N LEU A 385 12.72 -1.61 -13.28
CA LEU A 385 13.67 -1.70 -12.20
C LEU A 385 12.97 -1.37 -10.87
N PRO A 386 13.19 -2.20 -9.85
CA PRO A 386 12.71 -1.95 -8.49
C PRO A 386 13.09 -0.54 -8.02
N ASN A 387 12.12 0.16 -7.44
CA ASN A 387 12.38 1.48 -6.88
C ASN A 387 13.24 1.38 -5.61
N LYS A 388 13.93 2.46 -5.26
CA LYS A 388 14.91 2.50 -4.17
C LYS A 388 14.47 3.45 -3.08
N GLY A 389 14.73 3.11 -1.82
CA GLY A 389 14.48 3.96 -0.67
C GLY A 389 15.60 3.87 0.37
N MET A 390 15.65 4.85 1.26
CA MET A 390 16.56 4.88 2.40
C MET A 390 15.76 4.68 3.69
N ILE A 391 16.30 3.90 4.61
CA ILE A 391 15.88 3.97 6.01
C ILE A 391 16.95 4.71 6.81
N TYR A 392 16.53 5.63 7.66
CA TYR A 392 17.42 6.33 8.58
C TYR A 392 16.99 6.07 10.01
N TYR A 393 17.92 5.64 10.86
CA TYR A 393 17.62 5.38 12.28
C TYR A 393 18.64 6.06 13.18
N SER A 394 18.14 6.68 14.25
CA SER A 394 18.98 7.49 15.14
C SER A 394 18.40 7.58 16.55
N ASP A 395 19.27 7.52 17.55
CA ASP A 395 18.89 7.82 18.93
C ASP A 395 18.80 9.33 19.22
N CYS A 396 19.17 10.16 18.25
CA CYS A 396 19.18 11.63 18.33
C CYS A 396 20.03 12.19 19.50
N THR A 397 21.12 11.49 19.84
CA THR A 397 22.10 11.92 20.85
C THR A 397 23.46 12.34 20.27
N LEU A 398 23.69 12.07 18.98
CA LEU A 398 24.89 12.47 18.26
C LEU A 398 25.03 14.00 18.21
N ASP A 399 26.27 14.51 18.28
CA ASP A 399 26.56 15.93 18.13
C ASP A 399 26.04 16.43 16.77
N GLU A 400 25.26 17.51 16.79
CA GLU A 400 24.66 18.10 15.60
C GLU A 400 25.71 18.62 14.59
N LYS A 401 26.96 18.87 15.03
CA LYS A 401 28.08 19.14 14.12
C LYS A 401 28.41 17.97 13.19
N ILE A 402 28.03 16.75 13.56
CA ILE A 402 28.18 15.54 12.73
C ILE A 402 26.82 15.13 12.14
N ALA A 403 25.78 15.08 12.97
CA ALA A 403 24.49 14.55 12.57
C ALA A 403 23.79 15.43 11.51
N LYS A 404 23.90 16.76 11.60
CA LYS A 404 23.25 17.66 10.63
C LYS A 404 23.88 17.52 9.23
N PRO A 405 25.22 17.56 9.05
CA PRO A 405 25.83 17.32 7.74
C PRO A 405 25.46 15.97 7.10
N VAL A 406 25.35 14.89 7.89
CA VAL A 406 24.87 13.59 7.40
C VAL A 406 23.44 13.70 6.86
N ARG A 407 22.54 14.33 7.64
CA ARG A 407 21.14 14.54 7.22
C ARG A 407 21.03 15.46 6.00
N ASP A 408 21.77 16.55 5.96
CA ASP A 408 21.80 17.48 4.83
C ASP A 408 22.27 16.75 3.55
N GLN A 409 23.31 15.93 3.66
CA GLN A 409 23.81 15.11 2.55
C GLN A 409 22.78 14.09 2.07
N LEU A 410 22.12 13.38 2.99
CA LEU A 410 21.07 12.40 2.64
C LEU A 410 19.86 13.08 1.99
N LEU A 411 19.41 14.24 2.49
CA LEU A 411 18.32 15.01 1.88
C LEU A 411 18.68 15.46 0.47
N LYS A 412 19.90 15.97 0.29
CA LYS A 412 20.41 16.34 -1.03
C LYS A 412 20.37 15.14 -2.00
N ILE A 413 20.88 13.98 -1.57
CA ILE A 413 20.84 12.76 -2.39
C ILE A 413 19.41 12.30 -2.67
N SER A 414 18.54 12.36 -1.66
CA SER A 414 17.13 11.97 -1.78
C SER A 414 16.42 12.79 -2.85
N GLN A 415 16.67 14.10 -2.88
CA GLN A 415 16.16 15.02 -3.90
C GLN A 415 16.79 14.78 -5.27
N GLU A 416 18.12 14.65 -5.35
CA GLU A 416 18.85 14.49 -6.61
C GLU A 416 18.58 13.14 -7.30
N LYS A 417 18.29 12.09 -6.54
CA LYS A 417 18.12 10.72 -7.04
C LYS A 417 16.71 10.18 -6.92
N SER A 418 15.76 10.98 -6.42
CA SER A 418 14.39 10.55 -6.13
C SER A 418 14.32 9.29 -5.26
N VAL A 419 15.21 9.18 -4.26
CA VAL A 419 15.27 8.05 -3.32
C VAL A 419 14.69 8.50 -1.98
N PRO A 420 13.42 8.17 -1.64
CA PRO A 420 12.77 8.67 -0.43
C PRO A 420 13.43 8.15 0.85
N ILE A 421 13.41 8.96 1.90
CA ILE A 421 13.92 8.62 3.23
C ILE A 421 12.76 8.35 4.18
N VAL A 422 12.70 7.16 4.78
CA VAL A 422 11.85 6.90 5.95
C VAL A 422 12.73 6.88 7.20
N SER A 423 12.48 7.80 8.12
CA SER A 423 13.27 7.94 9.34
C SER A 423 12.56 7.33 10.56
N ALA A 424 13.31 6.72 11.47
CA ALA A 424 12.80 6.18 12.72
C ALA A 424 13.70 6.61 13.89
N THR A 425 13.18 7.42 14.80
CA THR A 425 14.00 8.16 15.77
C THR A 425 13.41 8.23 17.17
N LEU A 426 14.28 8.42 18.18
CA LEU A 426 13.85 8.59 19.58
C LEU A 426 13.38 10.00 19.91
N LYS A 427 13.68 10.98 19.04
CA LYS A 427 13.10 12.33 19.10
C LYS A 427 12.34 12.59 17.80
N LYS A 428 11.20 13.28 17.90
CA LYS A 428 10.48 13.76 16.73
C LYS A 428 11.38 14.66 15.90
N MET A 429 11.42 14.43 14.59
CA MET A 429 12.15 15.28 13.67
C MET A 429 11.46 15.37 12.32
N ASP A 430 11.66 16.48 11.63
CA ASP A 430 11.26 16.67 10.25
C ASP A 430 12.39 16.23 9.33
N PHE A 431 12.40 14.94 8.96
CA PHE A 431 13.47 14.34 8.19
C PHE A 431 12.98 13.16 7.33
N GLY A 432 13.04 13.35 6.01
CA GLY A 432 12.53 12.40 5.03
C GLY A 432 11.04 12.55 4.76
N VAL A 433 10.46 11.60 4.02
CA VAL A 433 9.03 11.59 3.67
C VAL A 433 8.16 11.18 4.86
N LYS A 434 8.75 10.50 5.85
CA LYS A 434 8.05 10.06 7.07
C LYS A 434 9.02 9.88 8.22
N ASN A 435 8.63 10.37 9.41
CA ASN A 435 9.34 10.12 10.66
C ASN A 435 8.50 9.27 11.62
N ILE A 436 9.04 8.11 12.03
CA ILE A 436 8.48 7.25 13.07
C ILE A 436 9.17 7.61 14.39
N HIS A 437 8.45 8.36 15.23
CA HIS A 437 8.94 8.81 16.53
C HIS A 437 8.57 7.82 17.65
N PHE A 438 9.57 7.44 18.45
CA PHE A 438 9.39 6.56 19.62
C PHE A 438 9.60 7.29 20.96
N PRO A 439 8.57 7.98 21.51
CA PRO A 439 8.72 8.81 22.71
C PRO A 439 9.05 8.03 23.98
N SER A 440 8.66 6.75 24.06
CA SER A 440 8.83 5.90 25.25
C SER A 440 10.00 4.91 25.14
N LEU A 441 10.68 4.86 23.99
CA LEU A 441 11.74 3.89 23.75
C LEU A 441 13.08 4.41 24.27
N LYS A 442 13.73 3.65 25.15
CA LYS A 442 15.04 4.00 25.71
C LYS A 442 16.16 3.67 24.73
N LYS A 443 17.19 4.52 24.65
CA LYS A 443 18.37 4.28 23.80
C LYS A 443 19.04 2.94 24.09
N GLY A 444 19.49 2.27 23.03
CA GLY A 444 20.19 0.98 23.11
C GLY A 444 19.98 0.13 21.85
N TYR A 445 20.69 -1.01 21.76
CA TYR A 445 20.59 -1.88 20.59
C TYR A 445 19.17 -2.41 20.31
N PRO A 446 18.37 -2.83 21.32
CA PRO A 446 16.98 -3.20 21.06
C PRO A 446 16.17 -2.06 20.42
N ALA A 447 16.43 -0.81 20.81
CA ALA A 447 15.78 0.34 20.21
C ALA A 447 16.17 0.53 18.75
N MET A 448 17.47 0.41 18.43
CA MET A 448 17.96 0.48 17.05
C MET A 448 17.27 -0.55 16.14
N PHE A 449 17.15 -1.81 16.57
CA PHE A 449 16.45 -2.83 15.77
C PHE A 449 14.94 -2.57 15.66
N LYS A 450 14.30 -2.02 16.70
CA LYS A 450 12.90 -1.58 16.62
C LYS A 450 12.72 -0.45 15.61
N GLN A 451 13.65 0.51 15.59
CA GLN A 451 13.65 1.63 14.65
C GLN A 451 13.83 1.13 13.21
N ILE A 452 14.76 0.20 12.97
CA ILE A 452 14.95 -0.46 11.68
C ILE A 452 13.66 -1.15 11.21
N VAL A 453 13.06 -1.99 12.06
CA VAL A 453 11.80 -2.69 11.72
C VAL A 453 10.71 -1.70 11.35
N ALA A 454 10.51 -0.65 12.14
CA ALA A 454 9.48 0.33 11.86
C ALA A 454 9.75 1.14 10.58
N ALA A 455 11.00 1.53 10.33
CA ALA A 455 11.34 2.21 9.09
C ALA A 455 11.10 1.30 7.85
N LEU A 456 11.43 0.01 7.94
CA LEU A 456 11.13 -0.97 6.91
C LEU A 456 9.62 -1.18 6.71
N GLU A 457 8.83 -1.21 7.79
CA GLU A 457 7.36 -1.36 7.73
C GLU A 457 6.66 -0.17 7.09
N HIS A 458 7.27 1.01 7.19
CA HIS A 458 6.70 2.26 6.68
C HIS A 458 7.33 2.75 5.36
N SER A 459 8.42 2.14 4.91
CA SER A 459 8.97 2.39 3.56
C SER A 459 8.14 1.68 2.51
N THR A 460 7.83 2.35 1.41
CA THR A 460 7.14 1.77 0.24
C THR A 460 8.09 1.25 -0.82
N ALA A 461 9.41 1.44 -0.65
CA ALA A 461 10.39 1.09 -1.67
C ALA A 461 10.67 -0.42 -1.76
N ASP A 462 10.99 -0.92 -2.97
CA ASP A 462 11.35 -2.31 -3.24
C ASP A 462 12.74 -2.63 -2.70
N ILE A 463 13.72 -1.75 -2.95
CA ILE A 463 15.10 -1.87 -2.48
C ILE A 463 15.35 -0.83 -1.39
N ILE A 464 15.96 -1.26 -0.29
CA ILE A 464 16.26 -0.41 0.86
C ILE A 464 17.77 -0.32 1.09
N PHE A 465 18.24 0.92 1.25
CA PHE A 465 19.57 1.26 1.75
C PHE A 465 19.49 1.66 3.22
N PHE A 466 20.40 1.13 4.04
CA PHE A 466 20.48 1.43 5.47
C PHE A 466 21.36 2.66 5.70
N CYS A 467 20.82 3.67 6.39
CA CYS A 467 21.52 4.92 6.69
C CYS A 467 21.63 5.18 8.19
N GLU A 468 22.86 5.42 8.66
CA GLU A 468 23.18 5.75 10.06
C GLU A 468 23.54 7.23 10.23
N HIS A 469 23.37 7.75 11.44
CA HIS A 469 23.51 9.18 11.76
C HIS A 469 24.95 9.73 11.74
N ASP A 470 25.95 8.85 11.72
CA ASP A 470 27.39 9.14 11.75
C ASP A 470 28.10 8.69 10.46
N VAL A 471 27.35 8.44 9.39
CA VAL A 471 27.92 8.02 8.09
C VAL A 471 27.56 9.03 7.00
N LEU A 472 28.57 9.59 6.35
CA LEU A 472 28.40 10.40 5.14
C LEU A 472 28.32 9.48 3.92
N TYR A 473 27.16 9.51 3.26
CA TYR A 473 26.92 8.70 2.07
C TYR A 473 27.31 9.47 0.81
N HIS A 474 28.07 8.82 -0.08
CA HIS A 474 28.31 9.38 -1.40
C HIS A 474 27.12 9.03 -2.31
N PRO A 475 26.64 9.92 -3.20
CA PRO A 475 25.50 9.64 -4.09
C PRO A 475 25.63 8.30 -4.84
N THR A 476 26.85 7.93 -5.25
CA THR A 476 27.12 6.69 -5.98
C THR A 476 26.90 5.40 -5.19
N HIS A 477 26.68 5.49 -3.87
CA HIS A 477 26.22 4.38 -3.06
C HIS A 477 24.86 3.86 -3.52
N PHE A 478 23.97 4.76 -3.89
CA PHE A 478 22.58 4.50 -4.25
C PHE A 478 22.39 4.10 -5.73
N ASP A 479 23.45 4.15 -6.54
CA ASP A 479 23.44 3.70 -7.93
C ASP A 479 23.29 2.18 -8.03
N PHE A 480 23.62 1.45 -6.95
CA PHE A 480 23.57 0.00 -6.92
C PHE A 480 22.14 -0.56 -6.98
N THR A 481 21.95 -1.65 -7.72
CA THR A 481 20.69 -2.39 -7.80
C THR A 481 20.98 -3.87 -7.49
N PRO A 482 20.46 -4.42 -6.38
CA PRO A 482 20.55 -5.85 -6.06
C PRO A 482 20.03 -6.75 -7.19
N GLN A 483 20.84 -7.72 -7.61
CA GLN A 483 20.48 -8.65 -8.70
C GLN A 483 19.60 -9.82 -8.23
N ASP A 484 19.66 -10.19 -6.95
CA ASP A 484 18.88 -11.29 -6.37
C ASP A 484 18.11 -10.81 -5.14
N LYS A 485 16.79 -11.03 -5.12
CA LYS A 485 15.89 -10.69 -4.00
C LYS A 485 16.30 -11.37 -2.71
N ASN A 486 16.84 -12.58 -2.80
CA ASN A 486 17.24 -13.40 -1.65
C ASN A 486 18.69 -13.16 -1.20
N THR A 487 19.31 -12.04 -1.60
CA THR A 487 20.69 -11.70 -1.23
C THR A 487 20.74 -10.35 -0.50
N PHE A 488 21.41 -10.33 0.65
CA PHE A 488 21.76 -9.10 1.36
C PHE A 488 23.16 -8.66 0.91
N TYR A 489 23.22 -7.47 0.32
CA TYR A 489 24.43 -6.91 -0.22
C TYR A 489 25.05 -5.92 0.77
N TYR A 490 26.38 -5.80 0.76
CA TYR A 490 27.12 -4.80 1.55
C TYR A 490 28.07 -3.97 0.69
N ASN A 491 28.00 -2.64 0.82
CA ASN A 491 28.95 -1.73 0.21
C ASN A 491 30.27 -1.78 0.98
N GLN A 492 31.31 -2.36 0.37
CA GLN A 492 32.63 -2.43 0.98
C GLN A 492 33.50 -1.21 0.66
N ASN A 493 33.03 -0.28 -0.18
CA ASN A 493 33.74 0.99 -0.39
C ASN A 493 33.37 1.99 0.71
N VAL A 494 34.03 1.85 1.86
CA VAL A 494 33.83 2.70 3.03
C VAL A 494 35.17 3.11 3.63
N TRP A 495 35.27 4.35 4.08
CA TRP A 495 36.42 4.89 4.81
C TRP A 495 36.00 5.25 6.22
N PHE A 496 36.84 4.90 7.20
CA PHE A 496 36.72 5.34 8.57
C PHE A 496 37.50 6.64 8.75
N LEU A 497 36.85 7.73 9.15
CA LEU A 497 37.50 9.02 9.37
C LEU A 497 37.53 9.36 10.86
N ARG A 498 38.72 9.45 11.45
CA ARG A 498 38.89 9.84 12.85
C ARG A 498 38.80 11.35 13.00
N THR A 499 37.83 11.83 13.77
CA THR A 499 37.60 13.29 13.92
C THR A 499 38.65 13.99 14.77
N THR A 500 39.47 13.27 15.55
CA THR A 500 40.45 13.89 16.46
C THR A 500 41.69 14.41 15.75
N ASP A 501 42.11 13.77 14.67
CA ASP A 501 43.35 14.09 13.94
C ASP A 501 43.21 14.02 12.42
N GLY A 502 42.04 13.66 11.89
CA GLY A 502 41.79 13.56 10.45
C GLY A 502 42.31 12.28 9.80
N HIS A 503 42.88 11.37 10.58
CA HIS A 503 43.38 10.10 10.07
C HIS A 503 42.23 9.24 9.54
N ALA A 504 42.39 8.74 8.32
CA ALA A 504 41.39 7.97 7.59
C ALA A 504 41.93 6.60 7.17
N LEU A 505 41.05 5.60 7.23
CA LEU A 505 41.40 4.20 6.99
C LEU A 505 40.33 3.52 6.13
N HIS A 506 40.75 2.78 5.10
CA HIS A 506 39.91 1.90 4.31
C HIS A 506 40.39 0.45 4.42
N TYR A 507 39.45 -0.49 4.48
CA TYR A 507 39.62 -1.91 4.16
C TYR A 507 38.24 -2.51 3.84
N ASP A 508 38.21 -3.64 3.14
CA ASP A 508 36.96 -4.30 2.73
C ASP A 508 36.23 -4.86 3.94
N VAL A 509 35.08 -4.27 4.27
CA VAL A 509 34.30 -4.61 5.46
C VAL A 509 32.81 -4.48 5.19
N ASN A 510 32.04 -5.40 5.77
CA ASN A 510 30.59 -5.35 5.75
C ASN A 510 30.12 -4.60 7.00
N GLN A 511 29.32 -3.56 6.82
CA GLN A 511 28.72 -2.78 7.91
C GLN A 511 27.22 -2.68 7.71
N LEU A 512 26.47 -2.64 8.81
CA LEU A 512 25.01 -2.45 8.73
C LEU A 512 24.64 -1.15 8.01
N SER A 513 25.40 -0.08 8.24
CA SER A 513 25.30 1.20 7.54
C SER A 513 25.62 1.15 6.04
N GLY A 514 26.11 0.03 5.52
CA GLY A 514 26.36 -0.21 4.10
C GLY A 514 25.45 -1.29 3.50
N LEU A 515 24.42 -1.73 4.23
CA LEU A 515 23.52 -2.81 3.82
C LEU A 515 22.50 -2.32 2.78
N CYS A 516 22.31 -3.13 1.73
CA CYS A 516 21.26 -2.97 0.74
C CYS A 516 20.59 -4.32 0.43
N GLY A 517 19.28 -4.32 0.26
CA GLY A 517 18.52 -5.51 -0.09
C GLY A 517 17.08 -5.19 -0.44
N TYR A 518 16.31 -6.20 -0.83
CA TYR A 518 14.88 -6.03 -1.04
C TYR A 518 14.14 -5.92 0.30
N ARG A 519 13.15 -5.02 0.35
CA ARG A 519 12.44 -4.61 1.57
C ARG A 519 11.82 -5.80 2.29
N GLU A 520 11.15 -6.69 1.57
CA GLU A 520 10.42 -7.82 2.16
C GLU A 520 11.35 -8.82 2.86
N GLU A 521 12.49 -9.13 2.23
CA GLU A 521 13.49 -10.04 2.76
C GLU A 521 14.20 -9.42 3.97
N LEU A 522 14.56 -8.14 3.88
CA LEU A 522 15.09 -7.37 5.00
C LEU A 522 14.09 -7.34 6.16
N LEU A 523 12.83 -7.01 5.90
CA LEU A 523 11.78 -6.93 6.92
C LEU A 523 11.52 -8.30 7.56
N THR A 524 11.53 -9.37 6.77
CA THR A 524 11.42 -10.75 7.28
C THR A 524 12.55 -11.05 8.26
N HIS A 525 13.81 -10.77 7.89
CA HIS A 525 14.95 -11.00 8.77
C HIS A 525 14.91 -10.13 10.03
N PHE A 526 14.66 -8.82 9.89
CA PHE A 526 14.72 -7.88 11.02
C PHE A 526 13.55 -8.07 11.99
N ARG A 527 12.37 -8.50 11.53
CA ARG A 527 11.28 -8.93 12.42
C ARG A 527 11.67 -10.17 13.22
N GLU A 528 12.18 -11.21 12.57
CA GLU A 528 12.66 -12.42 13.24
C GLU A 528 13.75 -12.10 14.27
N ARG A 529 14.71 -11.26 13.89
CA ARG A 529 15.76 -10.78 14.79
C ARG A 529 15.18 -10.01 15.98
N TYR A 530 14.24 -9.11 15.74
CA TYR A 530 13.65 -8.30 16.79
C TYR A 530 12.84 -9.16 17.77
N GLU A 531 12.09 -10.15 17.27
CA GLU A 531 11.40 -11.15 18.09
C GLU A 531 12.38 -11.93 18.99
N LEU A 532 13.52 -12.37 18.44
CA LEU A 532 14.57 -13.03 19.21
C LEU A 532 15.14 -12.12 20.31
N ILE A 533 15.40 -10.86 19.99
CA ILE A 533 15.89 -9.86 20.97
C ILE A 533 14.86 -9.60 22.06
N GLN A 534 13.56 -9.57 21.74
CA GLN A 534 12.50 -9.41 22.74
C GLN A 534 12.43 -10.62 23.68
N LYS A 535 12.64 -11.83 23.15
CA LYS A 535 12.55 -13.07 23.91
C LYS A 535 13.78 -13.34 24.79
N GLU A 536 14.97 -13.14 24.24
CA GLU A 536 16.23 -13.59 24.85
C GLU A 536 17.14 -12.44 25.30
N GLY A 537 16.77 -11.20 24.98
CA GLY A 537 17.63 -10.03 25.15
C GLY A 537 18.65 -9.88 24.02
N PHE A 538 19.20 -8.68 23.87
CA PHE A 538 20.25 -8.45 22.88
C PHE A 538 21.58 -9.06 23.34
N SER A 539 22.25 -9.78 22.43
CA SER A 539 23.58 -10.33 22.65
C SER A 539 24.51 -10.01 21.48
N ARG A 540 25.70 -9.48 21.76
CA ARG A 540 26.73 -9.22 20.72
C ARG A 540 27.18 -10.48 19.97
N LYS A 541 26.89 -11.68 20.49
CA LYS A 541 27.13 -12.94 19.77
C LYS A 541 26.33 -13.01 18.46
N MET A 542 25.16 -12.37 18.38
CA MET A 542 24.33 -12.37 17.18
C MET A 542 24.85 -11.44 16.07
N GLY A 543 25.79 -10.56 16.40
CA GLY A 543 26.34 -9.53 15.50
C GLY A 543 25.32 -8.48 15.05
N PHE A 544 25.81 -7.47 14.32
CA PHE A 544 24.97 -6.42 13.77
C PHE A 544 24.59 -6.71 12.32
N GLU A 545 25.52 -7.24 11.54
CA GLU A 545 25.40 -7.47 10.09
C GLU A 545 24.78 -8.84 9.78
N PRO A 546 23.52 -8.89 9.28
CA PRO A 546 22.90 -10.13 8.81
C PRO A 546 23.77 -10.97 7.87
N MET A 547 23.71 -12.30 8.00
CA MET A 547 24.32 -13.28 7.09
C MET A 547 25.86 -13.29 6.99
N THR A 548 26.57 -12.52 7.82
CA THR A 548 28.04 -12.40 7.70
C THR A 548 28.85 -13.48 8.44
N HIS A 549 28.27 -14.16 9.44
CA HIS A 549 29.06 -14.99 10.35
C HIS A 549 28.39 -16.29 10.83
N ASN A 550 27.24 -16.69 10.28
CA ASN A 550 26.54 -17.97 10.57
C ASN A 550 26.43 -18.33 12.07
N ARG A 551 26.41 -17.32 12.96
CA ARG A 551 26.44 -17.51 14.43
C ARG A 551 25.08 -17.87 15.02
N ILE A 552 24.00 -17.51 14.33
CA ILE A 552 22.62 -17.74 14.74
C ILE A 552 21.95 -18.59 13.66
N LYS A 553 21.20 -19.61 14.10
CA LYS A 553 20.35 -20.41 13.21
C LYS A 553 19.03 -19.69 13.01
N TRP A 554 18.99 -18.81 12.01
CA TRP A 554 17.76 -18.14 11.58
C TRP A 554 16.81 -19.15 10.90
N LYS A 555 15.51 -18.98 11.10
CA LYS A 555 14.46 -19.66 10.36
C LYS A 555 14.48 -19.22 8.89
N ASN A 556 14.67 -17.92 8.64
CA ASN A 556 14.81 -17.37 7.30
C ASN A 556 16.28 -17.00 7.05
N VAL A 557 16.91 -17.72 6.11
CA VAL A 557 18.32 -17.54 5.75
C VAL A 557 18.41 -16.94 4.36
N PHE A 558 19.16 -15.85 4.24
CA PHE A 558 19.41 -15.14 2.99
C PHE A 558 20.87 -15.27 2.58
N LYS A 559 21.17 -15.08 1.29
CA LYS A 559 22.55 -15.09 0.79
C LYS A 559 23.26 -13.80 1.16
N LEU A 560 24.59 -13.84 1.12
CA LEU A 560 25.47 -12.69 1.33
C LEU A 560 26.10 -12.29 -0.02
N GLY A 561 25.97 -11.01 -0.38
CA GLY A 561 26.65 -10.39 -1.51
C GLY A 561 27.42 -9.14 -1.09
N THR A 562 28.31 -8.66 -1.94
CA THR A 562 29.04 -7.41 -1.72
C THR A 562 29.10 -6.59 -2.99
N TRP A 563 29.23 -5.27 -2.86
CA TRP A 563 29.53 -4.37 -3.97
C TRP A 563 30.47 -3.26 -3.50
N LYS A 564 31.01 -2.49 -4.45
CA LYS A 564 31.77 -1.28 -4.16
C LYS A 564 31.18 -0.14 -4.99
N SER A 565 30.65 0.88 -4.33
CA SER A 565 30.23 2.11 -5.00
C SER A 565 31.42 2.81 -5.67
N LYS A 566 31.18 3.66 -6.68
CA LYS A 566 32.28 4.38 -7.37
C LYS A 566 33.15 5.21 -6.43
N TYR A 567 32.52 5.91 -5.49
CA TYR A 567 33.20 6.63 -4.41
C TYR A 567 32.74 6.11 -3.04
N PRO A 568 33.61 6.21 -2.02
CA PRO A 568 33.35 5.65 -0.69
C PRO A 568 32.29 6.40 0.10
N ASN A 569 31.58 5.67 0.96
CA ASN A 569 30.93 6.24 2.14
C ASN A 569 31.99 6.55 3.21
N ILE A 570 31.73 7.50 4.09
CA ILE A 570 32.64 7.86 5.20
C ILE A 570 31.93 7.60 6.53
N ASP A 571 32.40 6.60 7.26
CA ASP A 571 32.00 6.32 8.63
C ASP A 571 32.83 7.22 9.58
N ILE A 572 32.16 8.16 10.23
CA ILE A 572 32.78 9.19 11.06
C ILE A 572 33.04 8.60 12.46
N ARG A 573 34.34 8.47 12.79
CA ARG A 573 34.81 7.95 14.07
C ARG A 573 35.06 9.10 15.07
N HIS A 574 34.17 9.23 16.03
CA HIS A 574 34.16 10.22 17.12
C HIS A 574 34.17 9.53 18.51
N THR A 575 34.35 10.31 19.57
CA THR A 575 34.47 9.78 20.95
C THR A 575 33.20 9.10 21.49
N GLY A 576 32.06 9.29 20.83
CA GLY A 576 30.76 8.76 21.23
C GLY A 576 30.33 7.48 20.50
N ASN A 577 31.13 6.95 19.55
CA ASN A 577 30.75 5.71 18.87
C ASN A 577 30.64 4.55 19.88
N VAL A 578 29.63 3.71 19.71
CA VAL A 578 29.35 2.57 20.60
C VAL A 578 30.30 1.39 20.33
N THR A 579 30.82 1.29 19.12
CA THR A 579 31.81 0.30 18.68
C THR A 579 33.17 0.98 18.45
N GLY A 580 34.24 0.39 18.97
CA GLY A 580 35.59 0.89 18.75
C GLY A 580 36.12 0.54 17.37
N GLN A 581 36.90 1.45 16.78
CA GLN A 581 37.64 1.22 15.54
C GLN A 581 39.09 0.84 15.85
N ARG A 582 39.61 -0.17 15.14
CA ARG A 582 41.04 -0.50 15.12
C ARG A 582 41.71 0.28 14.00
N TRP A 583 42.87 0.83 14.28
CA TRP A 583 43.63 1.71 13.38
C TRP A 583 44.94 1.08 12.90
N LYS A 584 45.39 0.00 13.54
CA LYS A 584 46.66 -0.66 13.18
C LYS A 584 46.41 -2.11 12.82
N LYS A 585 47.09 -2.61 11.79
CA LYS A 585 46.98 -4.02 11.34
C LYS A 585 47.17 -5.01 12.49
N GLY A 586 48.13 -4.78 13.38
CA GLY A 586 48.42 -5.65 14.53
C GLY A 586 47.29 -5.80 15.56
N GLU A 587 46.30 -4.91 15.54
CA GLU A 587 45.14 -4.99 16.44
C GLU A 587 44.10 -6.03 15.98
N PHE A 588 44.20 -6.50 14.73
CA PHE A 588 43.29 -7.46 14.14
C PHE A 588 43.80 -8.89 14.34
N ARG A 589 42.97 -9.72 14.98
CA ARG A 589 43.29 -11.14 15.22
C ARG A 589 43.43 -11.93 13.92
N ASN A 590 42.66 -11.58 12.89
CA ASN A 590 42.67 -12.25 11.60
C ASN A 590 43.12 -11.27 10.51
N GLN A 591 44.36 -11.38 10.08
CA GLN A 591 44.97 -10.52 9.07
C GLN A 591 44.32 -10.70 7.68
N ASN A 592 43.66 -11.83 7.42
CA ASN A 592 42.99 -12.09 6.14
C ASN A 592 41.76 -11.20 5.90
N LEU A 593 41.28 -10.50 6.94
CA LEU A 593 40.19 -9.53 6.84
C LEU A 593 40.65 -8.14 6.36
N LEU A 594 41.96 -7.89 6.27
CA LEU A 594 42.54 -6.57 5.96
C LEU A 594 42.71 -6.35 4.45
N LYS A 595 41.80 -6.91 3.65
CA LYS A 595 41.82 -6.74 2.19
C LYS A 595 41.58 -5.27 1.86
N GLY A 596 42.36 -4.72 0.92
CA GLY A 596 42.21 -3.31 0.53
C GLY A 596 42.66 -2.29 1.58
N TRP A 597 43.55 -2.66 2.52
CA TRP A 597 44.03 -1.73 3.55
C TRP A 597 44.75 -0.51 2.98
N ILE A 598 44.19 0.69 3.19
CA ILE A 598 44.75 1.98 2.76
C ILE A 598 44.56 3.01 3.88
N GLU A 599 45.59 3.80 4.16
CA GLU A 599 45.56 4.92 5.12
C GLU A 599 45.74 6.25 4.38
N SER A 600 45.11 7.32 4.89
CA SER A 600 45.22 8.69 4.37
C SER A 600 44.96 9.68 5.51
N ASP A 601 45.61 10.85 5.51
CA ASP A 601 45.39 11.89 6.54
C ASP A 601 44.69 13.14 5.98
N SER A 602 44.35 13.16 4.69
CA SER A 602 43.75 14.35 4.07
C SER A 602 42.87 14.09 2.84
N ASP A 603 43.07 12.97 2.16
CA ASP A 603 42.44 12.70 0.87
C ASP A 603 41.60 11.42 0.93
N ILE A 604 40.27 11.56 0.87
CA ILE A 604 39.33 10.45 0.65
C ILE A 604 38.73 10.63 -0.75
N PRO A 605 38.84 9.64 -1.66
CA PRO A 605 38.36 9.77 -3.03
C PRO A 605 36.91 10.22 -3.11
N GLY A 606 36.60 11.19 -3.99
CA GLY A 606 35.24 11.68 -4.22
C GLY A 606 34.71 12.67 -3.18
N TRP A 607 35.51 13.03 -2.18
CA TRP A 607 35.13 14.01 -1.16
C TRP A 607 36.07 15.23 -1.22
N PRO A 608 35.53 16.47 -1.20
CA PRO A 608 36.35 17.65 -1.02
C PRO A 608 37.01 17.61 0.37
N SER A 609 38.08 18.40 0.57
CA SER A 609 38.77 18.45 1.87
C SER A 609 37.78 18.71 3.01
N LEU A 610 37.56 17.71 3.86
CA LEU A 610 36.59 17.69 4.96
C LEU A 610 37.07 18.50 6.16
N THR A 611 37.61 19.70 5.90
CA THR A 611 38.22 20.60 6.90
C THR A 611 37.27 21.01 8.03
N TRP A 612 35.95 20.92 7.80
CA TRP A 612 34.91 21.19 8.81
C TRP A 612 34.71 20.03 9.81
N LEU A 613 35.16 18.81 9.49
CA LEU A 613 35.13 17.64 10.37
C LEU A 613 36.36 17.51 11.27
N GLY A 614 37.42 18.28 10.99
CA GLY A 614 38.68 18.15 11.72
C GLY A 614 39.68 19.25 11.39
N LYS A 615 39.60 20.38 12.10
CA LYS A 615 40.76 21.17 12.56
C LYS A 615 40.36 21.89 13.85
N ASP A 616 40.37 21.21 14.98
CA ASP A 616 40.59 21.94 16.24
C ASP A 616 42.07 22.32 16.26
N LYS A 617 42.41 23.50 15.72
CA LYS A 617 43.72 24.10 15.91
C LYS A 617 43.86 24.49 17.38
N ARG A 618 44.15 23.51 18.23
CA ARG A 618 44.80 23.71 19.53
C ARG A 618 46.21 23.12 19.46
N VAL A 619 47.06 23.83 18.74
CA VAL A 619 48.50 23.89 19.01
C VAL A 619 48.84 25.38 19.11
N ASN A 620 48.74 25.89 20.34
CA ASN A 620 49.82 26.56 21.04
C ASN A 620 49.59 26.37 22.53
#